data_AF-A0A2E4S2Y7-F1
#
_entry.id   AF-A0A2E4S2Y7-F1
#
_cell.length_a   1.000
_cell.length_b   1.000
_cell.length_c   1.000
_cell.angle_alpha   90.00
_cell.angle_beta   90.00
_cell.angle_gamma   90.00
#
_symmetry.space_group_name_H-M   'P 1'
#
loop_
_entity.id
_entity.type
_entity.pdbx_description
1 polymer ?
#
loop_
_entity_poly.entity_id
_entity_poly.type
_entity_poly.pdbx_seq_one_letter_code
_entity_poly.pdbx_strand_id
1 'polypeptide(L)'
;MFALRLLVSWAFAAFLIFVYLNATIHPLPDPPEGFVKLFDRPGDNVIFQTMADKTGIALLEPTGRVAVAIFELLLCVLLLIPASRRFGAVLSFLLMCGAVTVHLMPDVLGRELPASTAVFESATDYGRVFALAVSMLAVSLLLVFVHPKKRERTAY
;
A
#
# COMPACT_ATOMS: atom_id res chain seq x y z
N MET A 1 -30.50 3.24 0.42
CA MET A 1 -29.11 3.65 0.09
C MET A 1 -28.06 3.29 1.16
N PHE A 2 -28.41 3.22 2.46
CA PHE A 2 -27.44 2.88 3.53
C PHE A 2 -26.76 1.51 3.34
N ALA A 3 -27.54 0.45 3.07
CA ALA A 3 -27.00 -0.90 2.89
C ALA A 3 -25.98 -0.99 1.74
N LEU A 4 -26.27 -0.37 0.58
CA LEU A 4 -25.34 -0.31 -0.55
C LEU A 4 -24.02 0.39 -0.18
N ARG A 5 -24.10 1.55 0.50
CA ARG A 5 -22.90 2.29 0.94
C ARG A 5 -22.06 1.48 1.95
N LEU A 6 -22.72 0.74 2.84
CA LEU A 6 -22.04 -0.14 3.78
C LEU A 6 -21.31 -1.29 3.06
N LEU A 7 -21.97 -1.94 2.09
CA LEU A 7 -21.36 -3.00 1.29
C LEU A 7 -20.16 -2.50 0.50
N VAL A 8 -20.29 -1.37 -0.20
CA VAL A 8 -19.17 -0.77 -0.97
C VAL A 8 -18.03 -0.35 -0.04
N SER A 9 -18.35 0.21 1.15
CA SER A 9 -17.32 0.54 2.15
C SER A 9 -16.54 -0.68 2.62
N TRP A 10 -17.21 -1.83 2.79
CA TRP A 10 -16.54 -3.08 3.13
C TRP A 10 -15.72 -3.64 1.97
N ALA A 11 -16.23 -3.58 0.74
CA ALA A 11 -15.50 -4.03 -0.43
C ALA A 11 -14.17 -3.26 -0.60
N PHE A 12 -14.21 -1.93 -0.50
CA PHE A 12 -13.00 -1.11 -0.55
C PHE A 12 -12.05 -1.36 0.63
N ALA A 13 -12.57 -1.50 1.84
CA ALA A 13 -11.74 -1.82 3.00
C ALA A 13 -11.06 -3.18 2.84
N ALA A 14 -11.81 -4.21 2.43
CA ALA A 14 -11.28 -5.55 2.21
C ALA A 14 -10.22 -5.58 1.12
N PHE A 15 -10.43 -4.86 0.00
CA PHE A 15 -9.42 -4.71 -1.05
C PHE A 15 -8.12 -4.08 -0.52
N LEU A 16 -8.21 -2.94 0.18
CA LEU A 16 -7.02 -2.27 0.72
C LEU A 16 -6.29 -3.15 1.74
N ILE A 17 -7.02 -3.77 2.67
CA ILE A 17 -6.47 -4.70 3.66
C ILE A 17 -5.77 -5.87 2.95
N PHE A 18 -6.42 -6.47 1.95
CA PHE A 18 -5.84 -7.57 1.19
C PHE A 18 -4.51 -7.17 0.57
N VAL A 19 -4.45 -6.03 -0.13
CA VAL A 19 -3.21 -5.58 -0.79
C VAL A 19 -2.12 -5.23 0.23
N TYR A 20 -2.44 -4.53 1.32
CA TYR A 20 -1.46 -4.23 2.37
C TYR A 20 -0.91 -5.49 3.04
N LEU A 21 -1.76 -6.45 3.38
CA LEU A 21 -1.31 -7.74 3.92
C LEU A 21 -0.45 -8.50 2.91
N ASN A 22 -0.79 -8.43 1.62
CA ASN A 22 0.02 -9.00 0.54
C ASN A 22 1.42 -8.43 0.47
N ALA A 23 1.53 -7.11 0.45
CA ALA A 23 2.81 -6.43 0.37
C ALA A 23 3.65 -6.56 1.66
N THR A 24 3.04 -6.88 2.81
CA THR A 24 3.75 -6.91 4.10
C THR A 24 4.11 -8.32 4.57
N ILE A 25 3.15 -9.27 4.54
CA ILE A 25 3.24 -10.53 5.28
C ILE A 25 3.33 -11.78 4.39
N HIS A 26 3.03 -11.70 3.09
CA HIS A 26 3.00 -12.85 2.15
C HIS A 26 1.78 -13.82 2.29
N PRO A 27 0.56 -13.44 1.86
CA PRO A 27 -0.52 -14.36 1.58
C PRO A 27 -0.52 -14.80 0.11
N LEU A 28 -0.36 -16.12 -0.07
CA LEU A 28 -0.70 -17.02 -1.17
C LEU A 28 -0.67 -16.63 -2.68
N PRO A 29 -0.31 -17.61 -3.53
CA PRO A 29 0.38 -18.87 -3.23
C PRO A 29 1.91 -18.70 -3.22
N ASP A 30 2.48 -17.97 -4.18
CA ASP A 30 3.91 -17.69 -4.34
C ASP A 30 4.08 -16.26 -4.91
N PRO A 31 4.22 -15.22 -4.09
CA PRO A 31 4.57 -13.90 -4.56
C PRO A 31 5.99 -13.91 -5.13
N PRO A 32 6.29 -13.02 -6.10
CA PRO A 32 7.65 -12.89 -6.62
C PRO A 32 8.63 -12.53 -5.50
N GLU A 33 9.84 -13.07 -5.56
CA GLU A 33 10.91 -12.72 -4.63
C GLU A 33 11.14 -11.20 -4.62
N GLY A 34 11.34 -10.60 -3.44
CA GLY A 34 11.66 -9.18 -3.31
C GLY A 34 10.45 -8.23 -3.25
N PHE A 35 9.23 -8.73 -3.07
CA PHE A 35 8.02 -7.91 -2.95
C PHE A 35 7.31 -8.00 -1.59
N VAL A 36 7.94 -8.61 -0.58
CA VAL A 36 7.35 -8.84 0.75
C VAL A 36 8.12 -8.10 1.83
N LYS A 37 7.54 -6.99 2.30
CA LYS A 37 8.25 -6.04 3.15
C LYS A 37 8.76 -6.56 4.49
N LEU A 38 8.19 -7.60 5.10
CA LEU A 38 8.67 -8.10 6.40
C LEU A 38 9.50 -9.39 6.32
N PHE A 39 9.45 -10.10 5.19
CA PHE A 39 10.10 -11.40 5.05
C PHE A 39 11.26 -11.40 4.05
N ASP A 40 11.34 -10.43 3.14
CA ASP A 40 12.52 -10.24 2.30
C ASP A 40 13.75 -9.91 3.16
N ARG A 41 14.89 -10.50 2.82
CA ARG A 41 16.16 -10.18 3.48
C ARG A 41 16.55 -8.74 3.14
N PRO A 42 17.36 -8.08 3.99
CA PRO A 42 17.90 -6.76 3.66
C PRO A 42 18.60 -6.79 2.31
N GLY A 43 18.18 -5.90 1.40
CA GLY A 43 18.73 -5.80 0.04
C GLY A 43 17.96 -6.58 -1.03
N ASP A 44 17.05 -7.47 -0.65
CA ASP A 44 16.28 -8.27 -1.62
C ASP A 44 14.99 -7.56 -2.05
N ASN A 45 14.48 -6.61 -1.26
CA ASN A 45 13.23 -5.93 -1.60
C ASN A 45 13.40 -4.94 -2.76
N VAL A 46 12.78 -5.23 -3.89
CA VAL A 46 12.92 -4.47 -5.15
C VAL A 46 12.59 -2.99 -4.96
N ILE A 47 11.50 -2.66 -4.27
CA ILE A 47 11.02 -1.28 -4.15
C ILE A 47 12.02 -0.44 -3.34
N PHE A 48 12.33 -0.89 -2.12
CA PHE A 48 13.17 -0.11 -1.20
C PHE A 48 14.64 -0.15 -1.59
N GLN A 49 15.14 -1.28 -2.10
CA GLN A 49 16.50 -1.36 -2.62
C GLN A 49 16.69 -0.46 -3.83
N THR A 50 15.75 -0.44 -4.78
CA THR A 50 15.81 0.48 -5.93
C THR A 50 15.88 1.94 -5.49
N MET A 51 15.08 2.34 -4.48
CA MET A 51 15.16 3.70 -3.97
C MET A 51 16.48 3.98 -3.25
N ALA A 52 17.00 3.03 -2.47
CA ALA A 52 18.30 3.18 -1.81
C ALA A 52 19.43 3.36 -2.83
N ASP A 53 19.43 2.56 -3.91
CA ASP A 53 20.44 2.63 -4.97
C ASP A 53 20.38 3.93 -5.75
N LYS A 54 19.18 4.38 -6.14
CA LYS A 54 19.00 5.62 -6.92
C LYS A 54 19.28 6.89 -6.11
N THR A 55 18.89 6.91 -4.84
CA THR A 55 19.02 8.12 -4.00
C THR A 55 20.31 8.16 -3.19
N GLY A 56 21.00 7.02 -3.02
CA GLY A 56 22.13 6.88 -2.11
C GLY A 56 21.74 6.87 -0.62
N ILE A 57 20.44 6.82 -0.29
CA ILE A 57 19.95 6.87 1.09
C ILE A 57 19.82 5.45 1.66
N ALA A 58 20.86 5.00 2.37
CA ALA A 58 20.90 3.68 3.01
C ALA A 58 19.80 3.45 4.07
N LEU A 59 19.14 4.49 4.58
CA LEU A 59 18.03 4.33 5.53
C LEU A 59 16.75 3.78 4.89
N LEU A 60 16.61 3.84 3.56
CA LEU A 60 15.40 3.36 2.89
C LEU A 60 15.25 1.83 3.00
N GLU A 61 16.36 1.10 2.95
CA GLU A 61 16.40 -0.36 3.06
C GLU A 61 17.45 -0.80 4.10
N PRO A 62 17.10 -1.60 5.13
CA PRO A 62 15.78 -2.15 5.44
C PRO A 62 14.91 -1.26 6.33
N THR A 63 15.46 -0.19 6.92
CA THR A 63 14.77 0.57 7.98
C THR A 63 13.47 1.22 7.48
N GLY A 64 13.53 1.93 6.35
CA GLY A 64 12.37 2.55 5.73
C GLY A 64 11.30 1.53 5.33
N ARG A 65 11.71 0.40 4.75
CA ARG A 65 10.83 -0.74 4.45
C ARG A 65 10.05 -1.22 5.66
N VAL A 66 10.74 -1.50 6.76
CA VAL A 66 10.12 -1.99 8.00
C VAL A 66 9.17 -0.95 8.59
N ALA A 67 9.56 0.33 8.58
CA ALA A 67 8.70 1.42 9.05
C ALA A 67 7.39 1.51 8.25
N VAL A 68 7.47 1.44 6.92
CA VAL A 68 6.28 1.44 6.05
C VAL A 68 5.42 0.19 6.30
N ALA A 69 6.04 -0.98 6.45
CA ALA A 69 5.31 -2.22 6.71
C ALA A 69 4.51 -2.17 8.02
N ILE A 70 5.12 -1.68 9.11
CA ILE A 70 4.42 -1.50 10.39
C ILE A 70 3.24 -0.54 10.23
N PHE A 71 3.42 0.55 9.49
CA PHE A 71 2.35 1.50 9.23
C PHE A 71 1.21 0.89 8.39
N GLU A 72 1.51 0.08 7.39
CA GLU A 72 0.50 -0.65 6.60
C GLU A 72 -0.29 -1.66 7.43
N LEU A 73 0.34 -2.35 8.38
CA LEU A 73 -0.36 -3.22 9.32
C LEU A 73 -1.29 -2.43 10.27
N LEU A 74 -0.87 -1.25 10.73
CA LEU A 74 -1.74 -0.34 11.47
C LEU A 74 -2.95 0.08 10.62
N LEU A 75 -2.74 0.42 9.34
CA LEU A 75 -3.83 0.74 8.42
C LEU A 75 -4.81 -0.43 8.28
N CYS A 76 -4.33 -1.67 8.21
CA CYS A 76 -5.19 -2.85 8.15
C CYS A 76 -6.13 -2.93 9.37
N VAL A 77 -5.60 -2.71 10.57
CA VAL A 77 -6.40 -2.68 11.82
C VAL A 77 -7.44 -1.56 11.78
N LEU A 78 -7.04 -0.35 11.38
CA LEU A 78 -7.94 0.80 11.30
C LEU A 78 -9.05 0.62 10.26
N LEU A 79 -8.75 0.03 9.10
CA LEU A 79 -9.71 -0.22 8.03
C LEU A 79 -10.71 -1.32 8.39
N LEU A 80 -10.26 -2.33 9.14
CA LEU A 80 -11.08 -3.45 9.58
C LEU A 80 -12.20 -2.98 10.52
N ILE A 81 -11.86 -2.16 11.52
CA ILE A 81 -12.79 -1.68 12.55
C ILE A 81 -13.68 -0.56 11.97
N PRO A 82 -15.01 -0.75 11.85
CA PRO A 82 -15.89 0.25 11.23
C PRO A 82 -15.82 1.64 11.89
N ALA A 83 -15.61 1.70 13.21
CA ALA A 83 -15.55 2.96 13.96
C ALA A 83 -14.32 3.82 13.60
N SER A 84 -13.20 3.22 13.18
CA SER A 84 -11.97 3.92 12.79
C SER A 84 -11.73 3.92 11.27
N ARG A 85 -12.56 3.23 10.49
CA ARG A 85 -12.37 3.03 9.04
C ARG A 85 -12.16 4.32 8.25
N ARG A 86 -12.94 5.36 8.53
CA ARG A 86 -12.78 6.64 7.81
C ARG A 86 -11.43 7.29 8.10
N PHE A 87 -10.94 7.17 9.33
CA PHE A 87 -9.60 7.64 9.70
C PHE A 87 -8.52 6.79 9.02
N GLY A 88 -8.66 5.45 9.04
CA GLY A 88 -7.78 4.55 8.31
C GLY A 88 -7.73 4.83 6.80
N ALA A 89 -8.87 5.19 6.19
CA ALA A 89 -8.94 5.55 4.78
C ALA A 89 -8.18 6.85 4.46
N VAL A 90 -8.27 7.87 5.33
CA VAL A 90 -7.49 9.11 5.17
C VAL A 90 -5.99 8.84 5.28
N LEU A 91 -5.55 8.05 6.27
CA LEU A 91 -4.14 7.70 6.42
C LEU A 91 -3.63 6.85 5.26
N SER A 92 -4.45 5.91 4.77
CA SER A 92 -4.16 5.12 3.56
C SER A 92 -4.01 6.01 2.33
N PHE A 93 -4.89 6.99 2.14
CA PHE A 93 -4.77 7.96 1.07
C PHE A 93 -3.45 8.73 1.14
N LEU A 94 -3.07 9.23 2.33
CA LEU A 94 -1.80 9.95 2.50
C LEU A 94 -0.58 9.06 2.23
N LEU A 95 -0.59 7.80 2.70
CA LEU A 95 0.46 6.84 2.39
C LEU A 95 0.58 6.62 0.88
N MET A 96 -0.56 6.42 0.21
CA MET A 96 -0.58 6.18 -1.23
C MET A 96 -0.21 7.42 -2.05
N CYS A 97 -0.47 8.63 -1.56
CA CYS A 97 0.07 9.86 -2.16
C CYS A 97 1.61 9.82 -2.16
N GLY A 98 2.23 9.42 -1.05
CA GLY A 98 3.67 9.22 -0.97
C GLY A 98 4.18 8.17 -1.96
N ALA A 99 3.55 7.00 -1.99
CA ALA A 99 3.90 5.90 -2.90
C ALA A 99 3.80 6.31 -4.38
N VAL A 100 2.70 6.96 -4.78
CA VAL A 100 2.53 7.47 -6.15
C VAL A 100 3.55 8.56 -6.46
N THR A 101 3.85 9.45 -5.51
CA THR A 101 4.83 10.52 -5.72
C THR A 101 6.22 9.96 -6.03
N VAL A 102 6.71 8.98 -5.28
CA VAL A 102 8.03 8.38 -5.56
C VAL A 102 8.06 7.66 -6.91
N HIS A 103 6.96 7.02 -7.32
CA HIS A 103 6.85 6.43 -8.67
C HIS A 103 6.87 7.47 -9.79
N LEU A 104 6.37 8.69 -9.54
CA LEU A 104 6.40 9.78 -10.51
C LEU A 104 7.78 10.44 -10.64
N MET A 105 8.73 10.11 -9.75
CA MET A 105 10.10 10.62 -9.74
C MET A 105 11.06 9.55 -10.28
N PRO A 106 11.52 9.64 -11.55
CA PRO A 106 12.38 8.62 -12.17
C PRO A 106 13.69 8.38 -11.41
N ASP A 107 14.24 9.45 -10.83
CA ASP A 107 15.50 9.46 -10.07
C ASP A 107 15.33 8.97 -8.62
N VAL A 108 14.11 8.62 -8.19
CA VAL A 108 13.84 8.05 -6.87
C VAL A 108 13.38 6.61 -6.99
N LEU A 109 12.27 6.35 -7.68
CA LEU A 109 11.75 5.00 -7.91
C LEU A 109 11.46 4.79 -9.39
N GLY A 110 10.67 5.68 -9.98
CA GLY A 110 10.18 5.56 -11.34
C GLY A 110 8.95 4.65 -11.46
N ARG A 111 8.34 4.63 -12.64
CA ARG A 111 7.07 3.92 -12.87
C ARG A 111 7.25 2.42 -13.08
N GLU A 112 8.36 2.02 -13.69
CA GLU A 112 8.71 0.62 -13.91
C GLU A 112 9.81 0.23 -12.93
N LEU A 113 9.60 -0.91 -12.27
CA LEU A 113 10.54 -1.50 -11.33
C LEU A 113 11.27 -2.66 -12.00
N PRO A 114 12.52 -2.96 -11.58
CA PRO A 114 13.14 -4.24 -11.90
C PRO A 114 12.24 -5.41 -11.50
N ALA A 115 12.25 -6.49 -12.26
CA ALA A 115 11.49 -7.70 -11.92
C ALA A 115 12.08 -8.43 -10.69
N SER A 116 13.38 -8.26 -10.44
CA SER A 116 14.12 -8.76 -9.29
C SER A 116 15.33 -7.87 -9.00
N THR A 117 16.06 -8.13 -7.91
CA THR A 117 17.35 -7.51 -7.59
C THR A 117 18.56 -8.26 -8.18
N ALA A 118 18.32 -9.26 -9.04
CA ALA A 118 19.40 -10.08 -9.60
C ALA A 118 20.27 -9.29 -10.59
N VAL A 119 21.60 -9.43 -10.46
CA VAL A 119 22.62 -8.64 -11.19
C VAL A 119 22.54 -8.77 -12.72
N PHE A 120 21.96 -9.85 -13.24
CA PHE A 120 21.88 -10.13 -14.69
C PHE A 120 20.45 -10.11 -15.25
N GLU A 121 19.49 -9.61 -14.47
CA GLU A 121 18.10 -9.51 -14.91
C GLU A 121 17.77 -8.07 -15.29
N SER A 122 17.33 -7.87 -16.54
CA SER A 122 16.94 -6.55 -17.06
C SER A 122 15.42 -6.43 -17.28
N ALA A 123 14.65 -7.44 -16.87
CA ALA A 123 13.19 -7.41 -16.99
C ALA A 123 12.60 -6.38 -16.03
N THR A 124 11.48 -5.76 -16.42
CA THR A 124 10.73 -4.85 -15.55
C THR A 124 9.37 -5.44 -15.19
N ASP A 125 8.73 -4.86 -14.18
CA ASP A 125 7.35 -5.16 -13.79
C ASP A 125 6.30 -4.58 -14.75
N TYR A 126 6.72 -3.92 -15.83
CA TYR A 126 5.87 -3.19 -16.79
C TYR A 126 4.92 -2.16 -16.13
N GLY A 127 5.32 -1.61 -14.98
CA GLY A 127 4.56 -0.60 -14.24
C GLY A 127 3.35 -1.15 -13.49
N ARG A 128 3.30 -2.46 -13.26
CA ARG A 128 2.21 -3.12 -12.52
C ARG A 128 2.11 -2.61 -11.08
N VAL A 129 3.23 -2.39 -10.40
CA VAL A 129 3.23 -1.85 -9.03
C VAL A 129 2.79 -0.38 -9.02
N PHE A 130 3.18 0.42 -10.01
CA PHE A 130 2.68 1.79 -10.14
C PHE A 130 1.16 1.82 -10.35
N ALA A 131 0.63 0.97 -11.24
CA ALA A 131 -0.81 0.86 -11.47
C ALA A 131 -1.57 0.42 -10.22
N LEU A 132 -1.00 -0.51 -9.43
CA LEU A 132 -1.55 -0.91 -8.14
C LEU A 132 -1.56 0.27 -7.15
N ALA A 133 -0.47 1.03 -7.06
CA ALA A 133 -0.38 2.20 -6.19
C ALA A 133 -1.45 3.26 -6.52
N VAL A 134 -1.65 3.56 -7.81
CA VAL A 134 -2.72 4.46 -8.28
C VAL A 134 -4.10 3.91 -7.94
N SER A 135 -4.32 2.61 -8.11
CA SER A 135 -5.59 1.95 -7.77
C SER A 135 -5.89 2.07 -6.28
N MET A 136 -4.91 1.82 -5.42
CA MET A 136 -5.05 1.98 -3.97
C MET A 136 -5.27 3.44 -3.57
N LEU A 137 -4.61 4.40 -4.22
CA LEU A 137 -4.86 5.83 -4.00
C LEU A 137 -6.31 6.20 -4.32
N ALA A 138 -6.83 5.74 -5.45
CA ALA A 138 -8.21 5.98 -5.85
C ALA A 138 -9.20 5.32 -4.86
N VAL A 139 -8.99 4.04 -4.51
CA VAL A 139 -9.89 3.32 -3.60
C VAL A 139 -9.88 3.91 -2.20
N SER A 140 -8.71 4.29 -1.66
CA SER A 140 -8.61 4.95 -0.35
C SER A 140 -9.35 6.28 -0.33
N LEU A 141 -9.23 7.10 -1.39
CA LEU A 141 -10.00 8.35 -1.53
C LEU A 141 -11.51 8.08 -1.58
N LEU A 142 -11.96 7.12 -2.40
CA LEU A 142 -13.37 6.78 -2.52
C LEU A 142 -13.96 6.28 -1.18
N LEU A 143 -13.18 5.50 -0.42
CA LEU A 143 -13.59 4.99 0.88
C LEU A 143 -13.87 6.11 1.90
N VAL A 144 -13.13 7.23 1.84
CA VAL A 144 -13.37 8.41 2.70
C VAL A 144 -14.79 8.96 2.53
N PHE A 145 -15.34 8.91 1.32
CA PHE A 145 -16.66 9.49 0.99
C PHE A 145 -17.81 8.48 1.06
N VAL A 146 -17.55 7.20 0.78
CA VAL A 146 -18.60 6.17 0.75
C VAL A 146 -18.96 5.66 2.16
N HIS A 147 -18.02 5.72 3.11
CA HIS A 147 -18.26 5.20 4.45
C HIS A 147 -19.48 5.87 5.14
N PRO A 148 -20.47 5.11 5.64
CA PRO A 148 -21.66 5.68 6.26
C PRO A 148 -21.31 6.52 7.51
N LYS A 149 -21.90 7.70 7.65
CA LYS A 149 -21.80 8.49 8.89
C LYS A 149 -22.62 7.81 9.99
N LYS A 150 -22.14 7.88 11.24
CA LYS A 150 -22.90 7.45 12.43
C LYS A 150 -24.24 8.19 12.43
N ARG A 151 -25.34 7.44 12.43
CA ARG A 151 -26.67 8.04 12.59
C ARG A 151 -26.79 8.45 14.04
N GLU A 152 -26.64 9.74 14.35
CA GLU A 152 -27.00 10.25 15.66
C GLU A 152 -28.48 9.93 15.88
N ARG A 153 -28.78 9.11 16.89
CA ARG A 153 -30.15 8.99 17.38
C ARG A 153 -30.44 10.30 18.08
N THR A 154 -31.14 11.20 17.40
CA THR A 154 -31.80 12.33 18.06
C THR A 154 -32.82 11.72 19.01
N ALA A 155 -32.50 11.72 20.30
CA ALA A 155 -33.44 11.36 21.34
C ALA A 155 -34.46 12.51 21.43
N TYR A 156 -35.71 12.20 21.11
CA TYR A 156 -36.88 13.01 21.48
C TYR A 156 -37.50 12.40 22.72
#